data_AF-A0A101XAK6-F1
#
_entry.id   AF-A0A101XAK6-F1
#
_cell.length_a   1.000
_cell.length_b   1.000
_cell.length_c   1.000
_cell.angle_alpha   90.00
_cell.angle_beta   90.00
_cell.angle_gamma   90.00
#
_symmetry.space_group_name_H-M   'P 1'
#
loop_
_entity.id
_entity.type
_entity.pdbx_description
1 polymer ?
#
loop_
_entity_poly.entity_id
_entity_poly.type
_entity_poly.pdbx_seq_one_letter_code
_entity_poly.pdbx_strand_id
1 'polypeptide(L)'
;MITVIVDGFFGDTGKGKITAYLALRDSPKLCVRTGAPNAGHTVVHNGVQHVLRSLPSCFVDPSAVLAVAPGALIRLDVFAAEAERYGRGRTKVDYNTGVIEDRHVEAERRDEHLMKTVGSTGQGVGAAMVDRVLRRLRLARDFEELKPYLADVPAMIRGLADGGVIVEGTQGTFLSLYHGTYPYVTSRDTTASGVASEAGIGPKDVDEVVLVFKSFVTRVGNGPLPGELSPEEAERRGWVERGAVTGRPRRAAPFNLELARRAVALNSPTQIAITKLDALFGDAAGKTRWEDLPADARRWVDQIEAELGRPVTLLGTGPEVGHVVDLRRAKGVL
;
A
#
# COMPACT_ATOMS: atom_id res chain seq x y z
N MET A 1 16.41 -2.95 -11.65
CA MET A 1 15.94 -2.28 -10.42
C MET A 1 14.48 -2.65 -10.16
N ILE A 2 14.25 -3.44 -9.11
CA ILE A 2 12.94 -3.83 -8.60
C ILE A 2 12.77 -3.23 -7.20
N THR A 3 11.81 -2.31 -7.07
CA THR A 3 11.48 -1.64 -5.81
C THR A 3 10.16 -2.17 -5.26
N VAL A 4 10.18 -2.72 -4.06
CA VAL A 4 8.99 -3.20 -3.34
C VAL A 4 8.56 -2.17 -2.30
N ILE A 5 7.30 -1.71 -2.38
CA ILE A 5 6.73 -0.71 -1.48
C ILE A 5 5.75 -1.38 -0.52
N VAL A 6 6.03 -1.29 0.78
CA VAL A 6 5.23 -1.89 1.86
C VAL A 6 4.95 -0.88 2.97
N ASP A 7 4.02 -1.23 3.86
CA ASP A 7 3.53 -0.34 4.92
C ASP A 7 3.92 -0.89 6.27
N GLY A 8 4.49 -0.03 7.09
CA GLY A 8 5.06 -0.41 8.38
C GLY A 8 4.06 -0.47 9.53
N PHE A 9 2.79 -0.12 9.33
CA PHE A 9 1.78 -0.13 10.38
C PHE A 9 0.55 -0.99 10.01
N PHE A 10 -0.66 -0.51 10.27
CA PHE A 10 -1.93 -1.22 10.07
C PHE A 10 -2.61 -0.84 8.75
N GLY A 11 -1.83 -0.52 7.72
CA GLY A 11 -2.35 0.06 6.50
C GLY A 11 -2.45 1.58 6.60
N ASP A 12 -2.81 2.20 5.49
CA ASP A 12 -3.07 3.65 5.41
C ASP A 12 -1.87 4.55 5.75
N THR A 13 -0.65 4.07 5.56
CA THR A 13 0.54 4.92 5.72
C THR A 13 0.82 5.85 4.54
N GLY A 14 -0.05 5.90 3.54
CA GLY A 14 0.16 6.71 2.34
C GLY A 14 1.06 6.06 1.28
N LYS A 15 1.14 4.72 1.24
CA LYS A 15 1.83 3.97 0.17
C LYS A 15 1.51 4.47 -1.23
N GLY A 16 0.22 4.67 -1.54
CA GLY A 16 -0.21 5.13 -2.86
C GLY A 16 0.41 6.45 -3.28
N LYS A 17 0.52 7.42 -2.36
CA LYS A 17 1.22 8.68 -2.60
C LYS A 17 2.70 8.45 -2.91
N ILE A 18 3.40 7.64 -2.11
CA ILE A 18 4.82 7.36 -2.30
C ILE A 18 5.06 6.63 -3.64
N THR A 19 4.25 5.62 -3.94
CA THR A 19 4.27 4.94 -5.24
C THR A 19 4.08 5.92 -6.41
N ALA A 20 3.08 6.81 -6.32
CA ALA A 20 2.80 7.80 -7.36
C ALA A 20 3.94 8.83 -7.50
N TYR A 21 4.54 9.26 -6.39
CA TYR A 21 5.70 10.15 -6.42
C TYR A 21 6.90 9.50 -7.13
N LEU A 22 7.22 8.25 -6.76
CA LEU A 22 8.30 7.49 -7.39
C LEU A 22 8.02 7.24 -8.87
N ALA A 23 6.76 7.00 -9.25
CA ALA A 23 6.39 6.87 -10.66
C ALA A 23 6.72 8.14 -11.46
N LEU A 24 6.35 9.32 -10.96
CA LEU A 24 6.68 10.59 -11.63
C LEU A 24 8.18 10.92 -11.60
N ARG A 25 8.89 10.48 -10.56
CA ARG A 25 10.29 10.83 -10.35
C ARG A 25 11.26 9.92 -11.11
N ASP A 26 10.95 8.64 -11.17
CA ASP A 26 11.86 7.59 -11.64
C ASP A 26 11.38 6.95 -12.96
N SER A 27 10.14 7.21 -13.39
CA SER A 27 9.54 6.72 -14.64
C SER A 27 9.71 5.21 -14.88
N PRO A 28 9.25 4.34 -13.96
CA PRO A 28 9.38 2.90 -14.08
C PRO A 28 8.61 2.37 -15.30
N LYS A 29 9.19 1.39 -16.00
CA LYS A 29 8.51 0.75 -17.14
C LYS A 29 7.30 -0.09 -16.73
N LEU A 30 7.31 -0.62 -15.52
CA LEU A 30 6.24 -1.48 -15.01
C LEU A 30 5.92 -1.15 -13.56
N CYS A 31 4.65 -1.01 -13.25
CA CYS A 31 4.16 -1.03 -11.88
C CYS A 31 3.21 -2.21 -11.68
N VAL A 32 3.36 -2.92 -10.57
CA VAL A 32 2.62 -4.14 -10.27
C VAL A 32 1.88 -4.00 -8.95
N ARG A 33 0.57 -4.21 -8.96
CA ARG A 33 -0.28 -4.24 -7.77
C ARG A 33 -0.34 -5.66 -7.18
N THR A 34 -0.23 -5.76 -5.86
CA THR A 34 -0.45 -7.00 -5.09
C THR A 34 -1.61 -6.87 -4.11
N GLY A 35 -2.06 -8.00 -3.56
CA GLY A 35 -3.10 -8.09 -2.55
C GLY A 35 -4.51 -8.02 -3.12
N ALA A 36 -5.41 -7.21 -2.56
CA ALA A 36 -6.83 -7.29 -2.89
C ALA A 36 -7.58 -5.94 -2.81
N PRO A 37 -8.80 -5.84 -3.38
CA PRO A 37 -9.55 -4.58 -3.50
C PRO A 37 -10.14 -4.07 -2.18
N ASN A 38 -9.88 -4.74 -1.04
CA ASN A 38 -10.22 -4.26 0.29
C ASN A 38 -9.30 -3.12 0.77
N ALA A 39 -8.19 -2.87 0.06
CA ALA A 39 -7.32 -1.72 0.27
C ALA A 39 -7.50 -0.69 -0.85
N GLY A 40 -7.85 0.54 -0.47
CA GLY A 40 -7.88 1.69 -1.39
C GLY A 40 -6.63 2.55 -1.17
N HIS A 41 -5.88 2.81 -2.24
CA HIS A 41 -4.73 3.71 -2.23
C HIS A 41 -5.17 5.06 -2.76
N THR A 42 -5.16 6.05 -1.87
CA THR A 42 -5.52 7.43 -2.21
C THR A 42 -4.32 8.17 -2.78
N VAL A 43 -4.52 8.83 -3.91
CA VAL A 43 -3.53 9.68 -4.59
C VAL A 43 -4.20 10.99 -4.93
N VAL A 44 -3.63 12.12 -4.51
CA VAL A 44 -4.07 13.44 -4.94
C VAL A 44 -3.08 13.95 -5.99
N HIS A 45 -3.57 14.16 -7.21
CA HIS A 45 -2.75 14.59 -8.33
C HIS A 45 -3.48 15.71 -9.07
N ASN A 46 -2.81 16.87 -9.21
CA ASN A 46 -3.37 18.07 -9.83
C ASN A 46 -4.68 18.52 -9.17
N GLY A 47 -4.74 18.49 -7.84
CA GLY A 47 -5.93 18.87 -7.06
C GLY A 47 -7.06 17.84 -7.08
N VAL A 48 -6.92 16.72 -7.80
CA VAL A 48 -7.96 15.69 -7.91
C VAL A 48 -7.59 14.49 -7.05
N GLN A 49 -8.51 14.08 -6.18
CA GLN A 49 -8.36 12.87 -5.38
C GLN A 49 -8.82 11.63 -6.16
N HIS A 50 -7.93 10.65 -6.24
CA HIS A 50 -8.16 9.34 -6.84
C HIS A 50 -8.03 8.25 -5.77
N VAL A 51 -8.81 7.18 -5.92
CA VAL A 51 -8.71 5.98 -5.07
C VAL A 51 -8.60 4.77 -5.99
N LEU A 52 -7.50 4.04 -5.88
CA LEU A 52 -7.23 2.83 -6.66
C LEU A 52 -7.29 1.61 -5.74
N ARG A 53 -7.89 0.53 -6.22
CA ARG A 53 -8.13 -0.71 -5.48
C ARG A 53 -7.57 -1.92 -6.20
N SER A 54 -7.62 -1.93 -7.53
CA SER A 54 -7.15 -3.03 -8.38
C SER A 54 -5.86 -2.69 -9.13
N LEU A 55 -5.69 -1.45 -9.60
CA LEU A 55 -4.51 -1.00 -10.31
C LEU A 55 -3.50 -0.32 -9.37
N PRO A 56 -2.20 -0.31 -9.74
CA PRO A 56 -1.18 0.37 -8.96
C PRO A 56 -1.26 1.89 -9.12
N SER A 57 -0.79 2.61 -8.10
CA SER A 57 -0.84 4.08 -7.99
C SER A 57 0.04 4.83 -9.01
N CYS A 58 0.83 4.11 -9.81
CA CYS A 58 1.64 4.68 -10.89
C CYS A 58 0.84 5.20 -12.08
N PHE A 59 -0.50 5.18 -12.05
CA PHE A 59 -1.33 5.69 -13.13
C PHE A 59 -1.01 7.14 -13.53
N VAL A 60 -0.43 7.91 -12.62
CA VAL A 60 0.03 9.30 -12.82
C VAL A 60 1.11 9.42 -13.89
N ASP A 61 1.91 8.38 -14.11
CA ASP A 61 2.83 8.29 -15.24
C ASP A 61 2.14 7.55 -16.40
N PRO A 62 1.85 8.21 -17.54
CA PRO A 62 1.20 7.57 -18.68
C PRO A 62 2.10 6.56 -19.40
N SER A 63 3.42 6.60 -19.20
CA SER A 63 4.38 5.71 -19.84
C SER A 63 4.52 4.35 -19.14
N ALA A 64 4.14 4.27 -17.87
CA ALA A 64 4.21 3.05 -17.08
C ALA A 64 3.12 2.04 -17.48
N VAL A 65 3.51 0.78 -17.65
CA VAL A 65 2.54 -0.33 -17.73
C VAL A 65 1.99 -0.61 -16.33
N LEU A 66 0.67 -0.77 -16.21
CA LEU A 66 -0.01 -1.04 -14.94
C LEU A 66 -0.44 -2.50 -14.90
N ALA A 67 0.16 -3.30 -14.03
CA ALA A 67 -0.10 -4.74 -13.94
C ALA A 67 -0.67 -5.16 -12.58
N VAL A 68 -1.34 -6.30 -12.57
CA VAL A 68 -1.84 -6.96 -11.36
C VAL A 68 -1.20 -8.34 -11.22
N ALA A 69 -0.60 -8.61 -10.07
CA ALA A 69 0.19 -9.79 -9.78
C ALA A 69 -0.62 -11.10 -9.76
N PRO A 70 0.02 -12.27 -9.97
CA PRO A 70 -0.64 -13.58 -9.83
C PRO A 70 -1.22 -13.82 -8.42
N GLY A 71 -0.52 -13.40 -7.36
CA GLY A 71 -0.97 -13.55 -5.97
C GLY A 71 -2.14 -12.66 -5.57
N ALA A 72 -2.45 -11.64 -6.39
CA ALA A 72 -3.52 -10.71 -6.11
C ALA A 72 -4.92 -11.31 -6.31
N LEU A 73 -5.92 -10.59 -5.81
CA LEU A 73 -7.33 -10.77 -6.09
C LEU A 73 -7.91 -9.49 -6.69
N ILE A 74 -8.86 -9.63 -7.61
CA ILE A 74 -9.61 -8.50 -8.19
C ILE A 74 -11.11 -8.75 -8.13
N ARG A 75 -11.91 -7.69 -8.19
CA ARG A 75 -13.31 -7.78 -8.65
C ARG A 75 -13.38 -7.22 -10.06
N LEU A 76 -14.15 -7.85 -10.95
CA LEU A 76 -14.24 -7.47 -12.37
C LEU A 76 -14.73 -6.05 -12.57
N ASP A 77 -15.79 -5.65 -11.84
CA ASP A 77 -16.37 -4.31 -11.89
C ASP A 77 -15.34 -3.22 -11.52
N VAL A 78 -14.61 -3.43 -10.43
CA VAL A 78 -13.57 -2.50 -9.95
C VAL A 78 -12.39 -2.45 -10.93
N PHE A 79 -11.90 -3.61 -11.38
CA PHE A 79 -10.79 -3.68 -12.33
C PHE A 79 -11.14 -3.02 -13.67
N ALA A 80 -12.29 -3.32 -14.25
CA ALA A 80 -12.72 -2.75 -15.52
C ALA A 80 -12.87 -1.22 -15.46
N ALA A 81 -13.48 -0.71 -14.39
CA ALA A 81 -13.64 0.73 -14.18
C ALA A 81 -12.29 1.45 -14.04
N GLU A 82 -11.34 0.87 -13.30
CA GLU A 82 -9.99 1.44 -13.15
C GLU A 82 -9.17 1.32 -14.43
N ALA A 83 -9.26 0.20 -15.16
CA ALA A 83 -8.58 0.00 -16.44
C ALA A 83 -9.02 1.03 -17.49
N GLU A 84 -10.33 1.27 -17.64
CA GLU A 84 -10.84 2.26 -18.57
C GLU A 84 -10.42 3.68 -18.17
N ARG A 85 -10.54 4.01 -16.87
CA ARG A 85 -10.27 5.37 -16.38
C ARG A 85 -8.80 5.74 -16.36
N TYR A 86 -7.92 4.80 -16.02
CA TYR A 86 -6.53 5.11 -15.67
C TYR A 86 -5.51 4.42 -16.58
N GLY A 87 -5.84 3.29 -17.20
CA GLY A 87 -4.85 2.39 -17.79
C GLY A 87 -5.20 1.87 -19.18
N ARG A 88 -6.04 2.57 -19.94
CA ARG A 88 -6.48 2.13 -21.27
C ARG A 88 -5.29 1.85 -22.18
N GLY A 89 -5.23 0.65 -22.75
CA GLY A 89 -4.13 0.19 -23.63
C GLY A 89 -2.82 -0.20 -22.92
N ARG A 90 -2.70 0.03 -21.61
CA ARG A 90 -1.48 -0.22 -20.81
C ARG A 90 -1.72 -1.00 -19.52
N THR A 91 -2.94 -1.51 -19.33
CA THR A 91 -3.30 -2.36 -18.20
C THR A 91 -3.05 -3.83 -18.52
N LYS A 92 -2.49 -4.57 -17.56
CA LYS A 92 -2.28 -6.01 -17.61
C LYS A 92 -2.77 -6.68 -16.32
N VAL A 93 -3.17 -7.94 -16.41
CA VAL A 93 -3.50 -8.80 -15.27
C VAL A 93 -2.88 -10.17 -15.50
N ASP A 94 -2.28 -10.73 -14.45
CA ASP A 94 -1.73 -12.07 -14.57
C ASP A 94 -2.86 -13.09 -14.77
N TYR A 95 -2.65 -14.07 -15.65
CA TYR A 95 -3.64 -15.13 -15.89
C TYR A 95 -3.95 -16.00 -14.65
N ASN A 96 -3.13 -15.94 -13.60
CA ASN A 96 -3.35 -16.59 -12.31
C ASN A 96 -3.96 -15.67 -11.23
N THR A 97 -4.22 -14.39 -11.50
CA THR A 97 -4.88 -13.49 -10.54
C THR A 97 -6.26 -14.06 -10.20
N GLY A 98 -6.61 -14.14 -8.91
CA GLY A 98 -7.92 -14.67 -8.49
C GLY A 98 -9.05 -13.65 -8.65
N VAL A 99 -10.25 -14.12 -8.97
CA VAL A 99 -11.42 -13.24 -9.17
C VAL A 99 -12.42 -13.41 -8.04
N ILE A 100 -12.71 -12.31 -7.34
CA ILE A 100 -13.73 -12.22 -6.31
C ILE A 100 -15.09 -12.05 -6.96
N GLU A 101 -15.87 -13.12 -6.96
CA GLU A 101 -17.28 -13.13 -7.35
C GLU A 101 -18.22 -12.69 -6.21
N ASP A 102 -19.45 -12.30 -6.54
CA ASP A 102 -20.44 -11.78 -5.57
C ASP A 102 -20.79 -12.79 -4.46
N ARG A 103 -20.77 -14.09 -4.77
CA ARG A 103 -20.95 -15.15 -3.76
C ARG A 103 -19.94 -15.06 -2.60
N HIS A 104 -18.71 -14.60 -2.86
CA HIS A 104 -17.71 -14.40 -1.81
C HIS A 104 -18.02 -13.19 -0.95
N VAL A 105 -18.54 -12.11 -1.56
CA VAL A 105 -18.97 -10.91 -0.83
C VAL A 105 -20.15 -11.21 0.07
N GLU A 106 -21.14 -11.93 -0.46
CA GLU A 106 -22.30 -12.38 0.31
C GLU A 106 -21.91 -13.30 1.46
N ALA A 107 -21.03 -14.28 1.21
CA ALA A 107 -20.53 -15.19 2.23
C ALA A 107 -19.82 -14.43 3.36
N GLU A 108 -18.90 -13.51 3.03
CA GLU A 108 -18.20 -12.71 4.03
C GLU A 108 -19.16 -11.82 4.85
N ARG A 109 -20.16 -11.20 4.20
CA ARG A 109 -21.13 -10.33 4.88
C ARG A 109 -22.11 -11.08 5.78
N ARG A 110 -22.38 -12.36 5.49
CA ARG A 110 -23.24 -13.23 6.31
C ARG A 110 -22.49 -13.81 7.53
N ASP A 111 -21.16 -13.82 7.50
CA ASP A 111 -20.36 -14.29 8.62
C ASP A 111 -20.29 -13.24 9.74
N GLU A 112 -20.98 -13.52 10.85
CA GLU A 112 -21.01 -12.60 11.98
C GLU A 112 -19.65 -12.41 12.65
N HIS A 113 -18.80 -13.45 12.68
CA HIS A 113 -17.48 -13.35 13.27
C HIS A 113 -16.61 -12.39 12.45
N LEU A 114 -16.58 -12.55 11.13
CA LEU A 114 -15.83 -11.66 10.24
C LEU A 114 -16.35 -10.22 10.29
N MET A 115 -17.66 -10.02 10.28
CA MET A 115 -18.24 -8.67 10.24
C MET A 115 -18.22 -7.95 11.60
N LYS A 116 -18.57 -8.64 12.69
CA LYS A 116 -18.69 -8.03 14.03
C LYS A 116 -17.41 -8.13 14.85
N THR A 117 -16.70 -9.27 14.79
CA THR A 117 -15.50 -9.50 15.62
C THR A 117 -14.25 -8.95 14.92
N VAL A 118 -13.94 -9.42 13.72
CA VAL A 118 -12.76 -8.95 12.97
C VAL A 118 -12.97 -7.52 12.47
N GLY A 119 -14.17 -7.21 12.02
CA GLY A 119 -14.48 -5.94 11.38
C GLY A 119 -14.01 -5.92 9.92
N SER A 120 -14.27 -6.99 9.17
CA SER A 120 -13.93 -7.10 7.75
C SER A 120 -14.52 -5.96 6.91
N THR A 121 -13.94 -5.74 5.73
CA THR A 121 -14.41 -4.76 4.75
C THR A 121 -15.66 -5.22 3.99
N GLY A 122 -16.04 -6.49 4.08
CA GLY A 122 -17.19 -7.06 3.36
C GLY A 122 -17.03 -6.95 1.84
N GLN A 123 -15.83 -7.26 1.34
CA GLN A 123 -15.42 -7.17 -0.07
C GLN A 123 -15.15 -8.55 -0.68
N GLY A 124 -15.41 -9.63 0.04
CA GLY A 124 -15.25 -11.02 -0.39
C GLY A 124 -13.82 -11.57 -0.30
N VAL A 125 -12.88 -10.83 0.29
CA VAL A 125 -11.45 -11.17 0.25
C VAL A 125 -11.12 -12.42 1.07
N GLY A 126 -11.67 -12.53 2.28
CA GLY A 126 -11.49 -13.72 3.12
C GLY A 126 -12.07 -14.97 2.45
N ALA A 127 -13.34 -14.89 2.02
CA ALA A 127 -14.04 -16.00 1.37
C ALA A 127 -13.37 -16.44 0.05
N ALA A 128 -12.94 -15.50 -0.79
CA ALA A 128 -12.21 -15.83 -2.01
C ALA A 128 -10.85 -16.48 -1.73
N MET A 129 -10.15 -16.05 -0.66
CA MET A 129 -8.90 -16.70 -0.25
C MET A 129 -9.12 -18.13 0.26
N VAL A 130 -10.22 -18.41 0.96
CA VAL A 130 -10.60 -19.79 1.34
C VAL A 130 -10.76 -20.65 0.09
N ASP A 131 -11.53 -20.18 -0.91
CA ASP A 131 -11.68 -20.88 -2.19
C ASP A 131 -10.33 -21.05 -2.91
N ARG A 132 -9.42 -20.07 -2.84
CA ARG A 132 -8.08 -20.17 -3.43
C ARG A 132 -7.25 -21.26 -2.76
N VAL A 133 -7.23 -21.30 -1.43
CA VAL A 133 -6.51 -22.31 -0.64
C VAL A 133 -7.06 -23.71 -0.93
N LEU A 134 -8.39 -23.83 -1.08
CA LEU A 134 -9.07 -25.08 -1.44
C LEU A 134 -8.99 -25.43 -2.94
N ARG A 135 -8.32 -24.61 -3.75
CA ARG A 135 -8.18 -24.76 -5.22
C ARG A 135 -9.51 -24.78 -5.98
N ARG A 136 -10.46 -23.96 -5.54
CA ARG A 136 -11.80 -23.79 -6.13
C ARG A 136 -12.02 -22.41 -6.75
N LEU A 137 -11.20 -21.44 -6.40
CA LEU A 137 -11.32 -20.07 -6.91
C LEU A 137 -11.05 -20.04 -8.43
N ARG A 138 -11.91 -19.35 -9.18
CA ARG A 138 -11.67 -19.02 -10.58
C ARG A 138 -10.61 -17.93 -10.72
N LEU A 139 -9.78 -18.06 -11.74
CA LEU A 139 -8.67 -17.15 -12.01
C LEU A 139 -8.97 -16.28 -13.23
N ALA A 140 -8.18 -15.24 -13.46
CA ALA A 140 -8.39 -14.26 -14.50
C ALA A 140 -8.56 -14.89 -15.90
N ARG A 141 -7.80 -15.95 -16.21
CA ARG A 141 -7.91 -16.70 -17.47
C ARG A 141 -9.26 -17.35 -17.72
N ASP A 142 -10.07 -17.55 -16.68
CA ASP A 142 -11.36 -18.21 -16.77
C ASP A 142 -12.48 -17.22 -17.14
N PHE A 143 -12.19 -15.93 -17.34
CA PHE A 143 -13.15 -14.87 -17.65
C PHE A 143 -12.86 -14.26 -19.02
N GLU A 144 -13.87 -14.23 -19.90
CA GLU A 144 -13.74 -13.76 -21.28
C GLU A 144 -13.37 -12.27 -21.34
N GLU A 145 -13.95 -11.49 -20.45
CA GLU A 145 -13.78 -10.04 -20.34
C GLU A 145 -12.35 -9.64 -19.99
N LEU A 146 -11.58 -10.56 -19.39
CA LEU A 146 -10.19 -10.31 -19.01
C LEU A 146 -9.18 -10.69 -20.10
N LYS A 147 -9.58 -11.43 -21.15
CA LYS A 147 -8.68 -11.87 -22.23
C LYS A 147 -7.80 -10.74 -22.81
N PRO A 148 -8.31 -9.52 -23.08
CA PRO A 148 -7.48 -8.43 -23.61
C PRO A 148 -6.36 -7.96 -22.67
N TYR A 149 -6.47 -8.25 -21.38
CA TYR A 149 -5.56 -7.79 -20.34
C TYR A 149 -4.57 -8.86 -19.87
N LEU A 150 -4.80 -10.14 -20.20
CA LEU A 150 -3.99 -11.24 -19.70
C LEU A 150 -2.50 -11.09 -20.08
N ALA A 151 -1.62 -11.39 -19.14
CA ALA A 151 -0.17 -11.42 -19.32
C ALA A 151 0.51 -12.41 -18.37
N ASP A 152 1.76 -12.75 -18.65
CA ASP A 152 2.69 -13.36 -17.68
C ASP A 152 3.39 -12.22 -16.93
N VAL A 153 2.85 -11.80 -15.79
CA VAL A 153 3.37 -10.64 -15.04
C VAL A 153 4.76 -10.93 -14.46
N PRO A 154 5.07 -12.11 -13.88
CA PRO A 154 6.43 -12.46 -13.48
C PRO A 154 7.45 -12.38 -14.62
N ALA A 155 7.11 -12.83 -15.84
CA ALA A 155 7.99 -12.67 -16.99
C ALA A 155 8.18 -11.20 -17.37
N MET A 156 7.13 -10.37 -17.31
CA MET A 156 7.24 -8.93 -17.53
C MET A 156 8.15 -8.25 -16.50
N ILE A 157 8.04 -8.61 -15.22
CA ILE A 157 8.90 -8.07 -14.16
C ILE A 157 10.37 -8.36 -14.47
N ARG A 158 10.71 -9.62 -14.79
CA ARG A 158 12.08 -9.98 -15.16
C ARG A 158 12.56 -9.26 -16.42
N GLY A 159 11.72 -9.20 -17.46
CA GLY A 159 12.07 -8.60 -18.74
C GLY A 159 12.17 -7.06 -18.73
N LEU A 160 11.56 -6.40 -17.74
CA LEU A 160 11.53 -4.94 -17.63
C LEU A 160 12.31 -4.40 -16.41
N ALA A 161 12.99 -5.28 -15.67
CA ALA A 161 13.74 -4.90 -14.47
C ALA A 161 14.77 -3.78 -14.73
N ASP A 162 15.46 -3.81 -15.88
CA ASP A 162 16.45 -2.77 -16.26
C ASP A 162 15.81 -1.39 -16.49
N GLY A 163 14.53 -1.36 -16.87
CA GLY A 163 13.75 -0.14 -17.02
C GLY A 163 13.08 0.36 -15.75
N GLY A 164 13.30 -0.31 -14.62
CA GLY A 164 12.65 0.00 -13.34
C GLY A 164 11.27 -0.66 -13.21
N VAL A 165 11.08 -1.38 -12.11
CA VAL A 165 9.82 -2.01 -11.73
C VAL A 165 9.45 -1.58 -10.31
N ILE A 166 8.21 -1.11 -10.12
CA ILE A 166 7.67 -0.86 -8.78
C ILE A 166 6.61 -1.90 -8.46
N VAL A 167 6.73 -2.56 -7.31
CA VAL A 167 5.74 -3.49 -6.78
C VAL A 167 5.06 -2.87 -5.57
N GLU A 168 3.76 -2.61 -5.70
CA GLU A 168 2.97 -1.94 -4.70
C GLU A 168 2.18 -2.92 -3.82
N GLY A 169 2.57 -2.99 -2.55
CA GLY A 169 1.97 -3.83 -1.52
C GLY A 169 0.59 -3.38 -1.03
N THR A 170 -0.17 -4.35 -0.52
CA THR A 170 -1.24 -4.15 0.47
C THR A 170 -1.13 -5.22 1.54
N GLN A 171 -1.63 -5.06 2.76
CA GLN A 171 -2.11 -3.86 3.44
C GLN A 171 -0.93 -3.23 4.20
N GLY A 172 -0.86 -3.37 5.52
CA GLY A 172 0.31 -2.97 6.33
C GLY A 172 0.81 -4.14 7.16
N THR A 173 2.05 -4.02 7.64
CA THR A 173 2.80 -5.09 8.33
C THR A 173 1.98 -5.75 9.44
N PHE A 174 1.27 -4.97 10.27
CA PHE A 174 0.50 -5.51 11.39
C PHE A 174 -0.92 -5.97 11.04
N LEU A 175 -1.28 -5.90 9.75
CA LEU A 175 -2.41 -6.62 9.18
C LEU A 175 -1.99 -7.92 8.49
N SER A 176 -0.72 -8.31 8.54
CA SER A 176 -0.26 -9.63 8.07
C SER A 176 -1.00 -10.75 8.79
N LEU A 177 -1.41 -11.78 8.05
CA LEU A 177 -2.01 -12.99 8.61
C LEU A 177 -1.11 -13.68 9.64
N TYR A 178 0.21 -13.59 9.46
CA TYR A 178 1.19 -14.31 10.29
C TYR A 178 1.86 -13.41 11.33
N HIS A 179 2.07 -12.14 11.00
CA HIS A 179 2.89 -11.22 11.79
C HIS A 179 2.08 -10.05 12.39
N GLY A 180 0.78 -10.00 12.11
CA GLY A 180 -0.13 -9.00 12.64
C GLY A 180 -0.82 -9.41 13.93
N THR A 181 -1.84 -8.64 14.30
CA THR A 181 -2.61 -8.85 15.54
C THR A 181 -3.76 -9.83 15.31
N TYR A 182 -3.46 -11.07 14.93
CA TYR A 182 -4.47 -12.10 14.66
C TYR A 182 -5.45 -12.22 15.85
N PRO A 183 -6.78 -12.34 15.63
CA PRO A 183 -7.47 -12.54 14.35
C PRO A 183 -7.81 -11.26 13.57
N TYR A 184 -7.42 -10.09 14.07
CA TYR A 184 -7.78 -8.78 13.49
C TYR A 184 -6.84 -8.36 12.36
N VAL A 185 -6.70 -9.22 11.36
CA VAL A 185 -5.72 -9.12 10.27
C VAL A 185 -6.41 -9.40 8.93
N THR A 186 -5.67 -9.23 7.83
CA THR A 186 -6.14 -9.69 6.52
C THR A 186 -5.84 -11.18 6.31
N SER A 187 -6.24 -11.72 5.16
CA SER A 187 -6.13 -13.15 4.84
C SER A 187 -4.83 -13.54 4.12
N ARG A 188 -3.77 -12.75 4.26
CA ARG A 188 -2.46 -12.93 3.59
C ARG A 188 -1.34 -12.29 4.37
N ASP A 189 -0.10 -12.66 4.06
CA ASP A 189 1.06 -11.90 4.52
C ASP A 189 1.20 -10.59 3.75
N THR A 190 1.63 -9.54 4.44
CA THR A 190 1.71 -8.16 3.93
C THR A 190 3.11 -7.56 4.06
N THR A 191 4.10 -8.40 4.40
CA THR A 191 5.51 -7.99 4.43
C THR A 191 6.09 -7.89 3.01
N ALA A 192 7.30 -7.32 2.89
CA ALA A 192 8.03 -7.25 1.63
C ALA A 192 8.22 -8.64 0.99
N SER A 193 8.47 -9.67 1.81
CA SER A 193 8.58 -11.05 1.33
C SER A 193 7.24 -11.58 0.81
N GLY A 194 6.14 -11.33 1.52
CA GLY A 194 4.79 -11.69 1.08
C GLY A 194 4.43 -11.01 -0.25
N VAL A 195 4.70 -9.71 -0.36
CA VAL A 195 4.47 -8.92 -1.58
C VAL A 195 5.32 -9.41 -2.76
N ALA A 196 6.61 -9.69 -2.54
CA ALA A 196 7.49 -10.26 -3.57
C ALA A 196 7.00 -11.64 -4.02
N SER A 197 6.57 -12.49 -3.07
CA SER A 197 5.99 -13.80 -3.38
C SER A 197 4.71 -13.69 -4.22
N GLU A 198 3.83 -12.72 -3.91
CA GLU A 198 2.62 -12.50 -4.70
C GLU A 198 2.93 -12.05 -6.13
N ALA A 199 3.98 -11.25 -6.32
CA ALA A 199 4.42 -10.75 -7.61
C ALA A 199 5.22 -11.79 -8.42
N GLY A 200 5.66 -12.90 -7.81
CA GLY A 200 6.48 -13.92 -8.46
C GLY A 200 7.95 -13.54 -8.59
N ILE A 201 8.48 -12.81 -7.60
CA ILE A 201 9.85 -12.28 -7.57
C ILE A 201 10.70 -13.13 -6.62
N GLY A 202 11.89 -13.54 -7.06
CA GLY A 202 12.85 -14.22 -6.20
C GLY A 202 13.41 -13.26 -5.14
N PRO A 203 13.67 -13.71 -3.90
CA PRO A 203 14.13 -12.82 -2.83
C PRO A 203 15.48 -12.15 -3.12
N LYS A 204 16.30 -12.72 -4.02
CA LYS A 204 17.58 -12.14 -4.47
C LYS A 204 17.44 -11.09 -5.56
N ASP A 205 16.27 -10.99 -6.18
CA ASP A 205 16.01 -10.07 -7.29
C ASP A 205 15.40 -8.73 -6.80
N VAL A 206 15.08 -8.62 -5.51
CA VAL A 206 14.59 -7.37 -4.91
C VAL A 206 15.77 -6.46 -4.62
N ASP A 207 15.86 -5.34 -5.33
CA ASP A 207 16.92 -4.36 -5.15
C ASP A 207 16.62 -3.39 -4.00
N GLU A 208 15.36 -2.95 -3.91
CA GLU A 208 14.94 -1.97 -2.91
C GLU A 208 13.66 -2.38 -2.19
N VAL A 209 13.61 -2.07 -0.89
CA VAL A 209 12.38 -2.16 -0.09
C VAL A 209 12.14 -0.81 0.56
N VAL A 210 11.05 -0.15 0.16
CA VAL A 210 10.58 1.11 0.73
C VAL A 210 9.51 0.80 1.77
N LEU A 211 9.85 1.00 3.04
CA LEU A 211 8.90 0.85 4.15
C LEU A 211 8.25 2.20 4.47
N VAL A 212 6.95 2.29 4.23
CA VAL A 212 6.18 3.52 4.39
C VAL A 212 5.52 3.55 5.76
N PHE A 213 5.85 4.57 6.55
CA PHE A 213 5.16 4.95 7.78
C PHE A 213 4.34 6.23 7.56
N LYS A 214 3.40 6.46 8.48
CA LYS A 214 2.73 7.75 8.67
C LYS A 214 3.26 8.36 9.98
N SER A 215 3.31 9.69 10.08
CA SER A 215 3.77 10.42 11.27
C SER A 215 2.99 10.10 12.55
N PHE A 216 1.85 9.41 12.43
CA PHE A 216 1.06 8.82 13.49
C PHE A 216 0.45 7.49 12.99
N VAL A 217 0.03 6.63 13.91
CA VAL A 217 -0.52 5.31 13.58
C VAL A 217 -2.04 5.43 13.45
N THR A 218 -2.61 4.75 12.46
CA THR A 218 -4.07 4.58 12.36
C THR A 218 -4.45 3.14 12.14
N ARG A 219 -5.66 2.78 12.58
CA ARG A 219 -6.23 1.46 12.38
C ARG A 219 -7.71 1.53 12.01
N VAL A 220 -8.13 0.67 11.07
CA VAL A 220 -9.54 0.49 10.68
C VAL A 220 -10.05 -0.85 11.18
N GLY A 221 -11.29 -0.89 11.64
CA GLY A 221 -11.89 -2.10 12.22
C GLY A 221 -11.41 -2.35 13.64
N ASN A 222 -11.69 -3.54 14.14
CA ASN A 222 -11.42 -3.92 15.53
C ASN A 222 -9.95 -4.31 15.74
N GLY A 223 -9.64 -4.75 16.96
CA GLY A 223 -8.31 -5.22 17.37
C GLY A 223 -7.48 -4.17 18.11
N PRO A 224 -6.38 -4.57 18.74
CA PRO A 224 -5.62 -3.71 19.64
C PRO A 224 -4.87 -2.60 18.89
N LEU A 225 -4.88 -1.38 19.43
CA LEU A 225 -4.04 -0.28 18.95
C LEU A 225 -3.28 0.30 20.14
N PRO A 226 -1.98 -0.05 20.32
CA PRO A 226 -1.19 0.50 21.42
C PRO A 226 -1.09 2.02 21.33
N GLY A 227 -1.44 2.71 22.43
CA GLY A 227 -1.47 4.17 22.47
C GLY A 227 -2.67 4.81 21.78
N GLU A 228 -3.76 4.06 21.57
CA GLU A 228 -5.01 4.58 21.02
C GLU A 228 -5.49 5.82 21.79
N LEU A 229 -5.79 6.88 21.05
CA LEU A 229 -6.32 8.14 21.57
C LEU A 229 -7.85 8.06 21.66
N SER A 230 -8.43 8.86 22.56
CA SER A 230 -9.88 9.05 22.53
C SER A 230 -10.30 9.75 21.22
N PRO A 231 -11.55 9.58 20.76
CA PRO A 231 -12.05 10.27 19.57
C PRO A 231 -11.88 11.79 19.64
N GLU A 232 -12.11 12.40 20.81
CA GLU A 232 -12.00 13.84 21.03
C GLU A 232 -10.55 14.32 20.92
N GLU A 233 -9.60 13.53 21.43
CA GLU A 233 -8.17 13.81 21.31
C GLU A 233 -7.71 13.71 19.84
N ALA A 234 -8.16 12.68 19.13
CA ALA A 234 -7.86 12.50 17.71
C ALA A 234 -8.43 13.66 16.87
N GLU A 235 -9.63 14.13 17.20
CA GLU A 235 -10.27 15.28 16.55
C GLU A 235 -9.51 16.58 16.82
N ARG A 236 -9.12 16.82 18.07
CA ARG A 236 -8.34 18.01 18.44
C ARG A 236 -7.00 18.08 17.70
N ARG A 237 -6.38 16.94 17.39
CA ARG A 237 -5.14 16.85 16.61
C ARG A 237 -5.35 16.90 15.10
N GLY A 238 -6.60 16.87 14.61
CA GLY A 238 -6.89 16.74 13.18
C GLY A 238 -6.51 15.38 12.59
N TRP A 239 -6.42 14.33 13.41
CA TRP A 239 -6.00 12.98 13.00
C TRP A 239 -7.19 12.05 12.68
N VAL A 240 -8.41 12.59 12.68
CA VAL A 240 -9.62 11.86 12.30
C VAL A 240 -9.63 11.64 10.79
N GLU A 241 -9.57 10.37 10.39
CA GLU A 241 -9.60 9.96 8.99
C GLU A 241 -10.68 8.92 8.75
N ARG A 242 -11.05 8.70 7.48
CA ARG A 242 -12.02 7.67 7.06
C ARG A 242 -11.39 6.70 6.06
N GLY A 243 -11.74 5.42 6.19
CA GLY A 243 -11.29 4.39 5.26
C GLY A 243 -11.82 4.64 3.85
N ALA A 244 -10.92 4.60 2.85
CA ALA A 244 -11.27 4.91 1.46
C ALA A 244 -12.29 3.94 0.82
N VAL A 245 -12.39 2.71 1.34
CA VAL A 245 -13.30 1.68 0.83
C VAL A 245 -14.60 1.62 1.63
N THR A 246 -14.51 1.55 2.97
CA THR A 246 -15.70 1.33 3.82
C THR A 246 -16.30 2.61 4.41
N GLY A 247 -15.64 3.76 4.30
CA GLY A 247 -16.05 5.03 4.93
C GLY A 247 -15.97 5.05 6.48
N ARG A 248 -15.52 3.95 7.08
CA ARG A 248 -15.44 3.78 8.55
C ARG A 248 -14.38 4.73 9.14
N PRO A 249 -14.64 5.31 10.33
CA PRO A 249 -13.64 6.14 11.00
C PRO A 249 -12.39 5.31 11.34
N ARG A 250 -11.23 5.94 11.26
CA ARG A 250 -9.96 5.36 11.68
C ARG A 250 -9.69 5.73 13.14
N ARG A 251 -9.27 4.75 13.92
CA ARG A 251 -8.70 4.98 15.26
C ARG A 251 -7.27 5.48 15.08
N ALA A 252 -6.83 6.40 15.94
CA ALA A 252 -5.52 7.05 15.83
C ALA A 252 -4.69 6.84 17.11
N ALA A 253 -3.38 6.75 16.95
CA ALA A 253 -2.39 6.67 18.02
C ALA A 253 -1.14 7.45 17.61
N PRO A 254 -0.34 7.98 18.56
CA PRO A 254 0.96 8.57 18.26
C PRO A 254 1.89 7.59 17.53
N PHE A 255 2.94 8.11 16.88
CA PHE A 255 3.98 7.27 16.29
C PHE A 255 4.55 6.30 17.33
N ASN A 256 4.62 5.02 16.98
CA ASN A 256 5.07 3.97 17.89
C ASN A 256 6.40 3.37 17.41
N LEU A 257 7.48 3.69 18.12
CA LEU A 257 8.84 3.23 17.80
C LEU A 257 9.00 1.71 17.93
N GLU A 258 8.32 1.07 18.87
CA GLU A 258 8.39 -0.39 19.04
C GLU A 258 7.79 -1.11 17.83
N LEU A 259 6.59 -0.68 17.41
CA LEU A 259 5.96 -1.17 16.18
C LEU A 259 6.84 -0.88 14.96
N ALA A 260 7.41 0.32 14.85
CA ALA A 260 8.26 0.68 13.73
C ALA A 260 9.54 -0.18 13.67
N ARG A 261 10.24 -0.42 14.80
CA ARG A 261 11.41 -1.33 14.86
C ARG A 261 11.03 -2.76 14.47
N ARG A 262 9.88 -3.26 14.92
CA ARG A 262 9.39 -4.60 14.53
C ARG A 262 9.10 -4.66 13.03
N ALA A 263 8.49 -3.62 12.45
CA ALA A 263 8.24 -3.56 11.02
C ALA A 263 9.53 -3.50 10.19
N VAL A 264 10.54 -2.75 10.65
CA VAL A 264 11.88 -2.74 10.05
C VAL A 264 12.50 -4.14 10.08
N ALA A 265 12.42 -4.85 11.21
CA ALA A 265 12.96 -6.20 11.33
C ALA A 265 12.28 -7.21 10.39
N LEU A 266 10.95 -7.11 10.20
CA LEU A 266 10.19 -8.02 9.34
C LEU A 266 10.37 -7.74 7.84
N ASN A 267 10.62 -6.48 7.46
CA ASN A 267 10.67 -6.08 6.05
C ASN A 267 12.09 -5.82 5.54
N SER A 268 13.07 -5.65 6.42
CA SER A 268 14.47 -5.32 6.09
C SER A 268 14.58 -4.19 5.03
N PRO A 269 13.97 -3.01 5.27
CA PRO A 269 13.95 -1.95 4.28
C PRO A 269 15.34 -1.43 3.93
N THR A 270 15.54 -1.10 2.66
CA THR A 270 16.69 -0.31 2.22
C THR A 270 16.51 1.16 2.59
N GLN A 271 15.25 1.62 2.64
CA GLN A 271 14.90 3.00 2.96
C GLN A 271 13.49 3.13 3.56
N ILE A 272 13.26 4.24 4.26
CA ILE A 272 12.00 4.57 4.90
C ILE A 272 11.38 5.80 4.25
N ALA A 273 10.06 5.75 4.05
CA ALA A 273 9.24 6.90 3.74
C ALA A 273 8.34 7.25 4.94
N ILE A 274 8.20 8.53 5.29
CA ILE A 274 7.25 9.00 6.31
C ILE A 274 6.28 9.98 5.66
N THR A 275 5.00 9.68 5.70
CA THR A 275 3.94 10.57 5.19
C THR A 275 3.26 11.35 6.30
N LYS A 276 2.47 12.37 5.89
CA LYS A 276 1.68 13.23 6.78
C LYS A 276 2.53 13.98 7.79
N LEU A 277 3.74 14.38 7.41
CA LEU A 277 4.59 15.18 8.29
C LEU A 277 3.91 16.51 8.65
N ASP A 278 3.13 17.07 7.70
CA ASP A 278 2.28 18.24 7.86
C ASP A 278 1.19 18.09 8.94
N ALA A 279 0.73 16.86 9.22
CA ALA A 279 -0.25 16.60 10.27
C ALA A 279 0.36 16.65 11.68
N LEU A 280 1.69 16.55 11.80
CA LEU A 280 2.42 16.70 13.07
C LEU A 280 3.09 18.08 13.16
N PHE A 281 3.55 18.61 12.04
CA PHE A 281 4.23 19.89 11.92
C PHE A 281 3.56 20.72 10.82
N GLY A 282 2.57 21.55 11.18
CA GLY A 282 1.76 22.30 10.20
C GLY A 282 2.58 23.10 9.19
N ASP A 283 3.68 23.71 9.63
CA ASP A 283 4.58 24.52 8.78
C ASP A 283 5.41 23.68 7.77
N ALA A 284 5.37 22.35 7.89
CA ALA A 284 5.93 21.46 6.88
C ALA A 284 5.03 21.35 5.64
N ALA A 285 3.78 21.84 5.69
CA ALA A 285 2.81 21.70 4.59
C ALA A 285 3.36 22.21 3.25
N GLY A 286 3.33 21.34 2.23
CA GLY A 286 3.73 21.63 0.86
C GLY A 286 5.24 21.77 0.63
N LYS A 287 6.08 21.65 1.66
CA LYS A 287 7.55 21.78 1.51
C LYS A 287 8.11 20.60 0.72
N THR A 288 9.04 20.88 -0.20
CA THR A 288 9.67 19.87 -1.07
C THR A 288 11.18 19.82 -0.92
N ARG A 289 11.77 20.67 -0.06
CA ARG A 289 13.20 20.70 0.25
C ARG A 289 13.41 20.55 1.76
N TRP A 290 14.52 19.91 2.13
CA TRP A 290 14.85 19.62 3.53
C TRP A 290 15.12 20.88 4.36
N GLU A 291 15.81 21.84 3.78
CA GLU A 291 16.14 23.12 4.39
C GLU A 291 14.89 23.96 4.72
N ASP A 292 13.79 23.75 3.99
CA ASP A 292 12.53 24.48 4.19
C ASP A 292 11.64 23.86 5.27
N LEU A 293 11.99 22.66 5.77
CA LEU A 293 11.24 22.03 6.85
C LEU A 293 11.46 22.77 8.18
N PRO A 294 10.47 22.79 9.09
CA PRO A 294 10.65 23.26 10.44
C PRO A 294 11.80 22.53 11.17
N ALA A 295 12.52 23.25 12.03
CA ALA A 295 13.71 22.69 12.70
C ALA A 295 13.37 21.52 13.64
N ASP A 296 12.20 21.55 14.28
CA ASP A 296 11.63 20.46 15.07
C ASP A 296 11.21 19.27 14.21
N ALA A 297 10.62 19.49 13.03
CA ALA A 297 10.31 18.44 12.07
C ALA A 297 11.57 17.69 11.63
N ARG A 298 12.64 18.42 11.29
CA ARG A 298 13.95 17.83 10.96
C ARG A 298 14.53 17.00 12.11
N ARG A 299 14.56 17.56 13.33
CA ARG A 299 15.04 16.83 14.52
C ARG A 299 14.24 15.56 14.79
N TRP A 300 12.92 15.60 14.61
CA TRP A 300 12.07 14.43 14.77
C TRP A 300 12.39 13.36 13.73
N VAL A 301 12.58 13.73 12.46
CA VAL A 301 13.01 12.80 11.39
C VAL A 301 14.38 12.18 11.70
N ASP A 302 15.36 13.00 12.10
CA ASP A 302 16.70 12.53 12.46
C ASP A 302 16.66 11.55 13.64
N GLN A 303 15.80 11.81 14.64
CA GLN A 303 15.57 10.89 15.76
C GLN A 303 14.96 9.56 15.29
N ILE A 304 13.92 9.60 14.44
CA ILE A 304 13.32 8.36 13.89
C ILE A 304 14.35 7.56 13.09
N GLU A 305 15.15 8.22 12.24
CA GLU A 305 16.22 7.57 11.47
C GLU A 305 17.23 6.87 12.40
N ALA A 306 17.69 7.56 13.44
CA ALA A 306 18.64 7.01 14.42
C ALA A 306 18.05 5.79 15.17
N GLU A 307 16.78 5.89 15.60
CA GLU A 307 16.10 4.83 16.37
C GLU A 307 15.76 3.58 15.56
N LEU A 308 15.57 3.74 14.25
CA LEU A 308 15.24 2.66 13.32
C LEU A 308 16.46 2.09 12.59
N GLY A 309 17.60 2.80 12.61
CA GLY A 309 18.84 2.37 11.99
C GLY A 309 18.74 2.21 10.47
N ARG A 310 17.83 2.96 9.82
CA ARG A 310 17.56 2.92 8.37
C ARG A 310 17.29 4.33 7.86
N PRO A 311 17.83 4.69 6.68
CA PRO A 311 17.72 6.06 6.18
C PRO A 311 16.27 6.41 5.89
N VAL A 312 15.84 7.58 6.40
CA VAL A 312 14.54 8.17 6.06
C VAL A 312 14.75 9.07 4.85
N THR A 313 14.30 8.62 3.69
CA THR A 313 14.63 9.23 2.40
C THR A 313 13.49 10.00 1.76
N LEU A 314 12.24 9.69 2.11
CA LEU A 314 11.06 10.30 1.49
C LEU A 314 10.13 10.84 2.58
N LEU A 315 9.83 12.13 2.53
CA LEU A 315 8.96 12.79 3.52
C LEU A 315 7.75 13.41 2.83
N GLY A 316 6.58 12.82 3.04
CA GLY A 316 5.31 13.37 2.55
C GLY A 316 4.83 14.52 3.42
N THR A 317 4.73 15.70 2.83
CA THR A 317 4.43 16.98 3.48
C THR A 317 3.06 17.54 3.10
N GLY A 318 2.15 16.69 2.64
CA GLY A 318 0.80 17.12 2.26
C GLY A 318 0.07 16.08 1.42
N PRO A 319 -1.09 16.42 0.84
CA PRO A 319 -1.88 15.49 0.05
C PRO A 319 -1.37 15.30 -1.39
N GLU A 320 -0.97 16.38 -2.07
CA GLU A 320 -0.50 16.31 -3.47
C GLU A 320 0.69 15.38 -3.62
N VAL A 321 0.75 14.65 -4.74
CA VAL A 321 1.85 13.74 -5.08
C VAL A 321 3.20 14.45 -5.01
N GLY A 322 3.27 15.70 -5.49
CA GLY A 322 4.51 16.49 -5.50
C GLY A 322 4.95 17.03 -4.15
N HIS A 323 4.11 17.00 -3.10
CA HIS A 323 4.47 17.46 -1.76
C HIS A 323 5.30 16.39 -1.03
N VAL A 324 6.52 16.17 -1.52
CA VAL A 324 7.48 15.21 -0.99
C VAL A 324 8.87 15.84 -0.96
N VAL A 325 9.57 15.72 0.17
CA VAL A 325 11.02 15.95 0.24
C VAL A 325 11.71 14.63 -0.09
N ASP A 326 12.55 14.62 -1.13
CA ASP A 326 13.31 13.44 -1.56
C ASP A 326 14.80 13.62 -1.26
N LEU A 327 15.26 12.82 -0.31
CA LEU A 327 16.62 12.78 0.22
C LEU A 327 17.41 11.58 -0.29
N ARG A 328 16.87 10.76 -1.22
CA ARG A 328 17.51 9.50 -1.63
C ARG A 328 18.95 9.69 -2.12
N ARG A 329 19.20 10.74 -2.92
CA ARG A 329 20.57 11.10 -3.36
C ARG A 329 21.45 11.59 -2.21
N ALA A 330 20.91 12.46 -1.35
CA ALA A 330 21.66 13.01 -0.22
C ALA A 330 22.04 11.93 0.82
N LYS A 331 21.26 10.86 0.89
CA LYS A 331 21.47 9.71 1.78
C LYS A 331 22.15 8.52 1.09
N GLY A 332 22.58 8.66 -0.17
CA GLY A 332 23.32 7.63 -0.90
C GLY A 332 22.53 6.34 -1.19
N VAL A 333 21.21 6.45 -1.31
CA VAL A 333 20.33 5.32 -1.69
C VAL A 333 20.15 5.23 -3.21
N LEU A 334 20.23 6.37 -3.90
CA LEU A 334 20.32 6.49 -5.37
C LEU A 334 21.75 6.75 -5.81
#